data_AF-A0A530ANK0-F1
#
_entry.id   AF-A0A530ANK0-F1
#
_cell.length_a   1.000
_cell.length_b   1.000
_cell.length_c   1.000
_cell.angle_alpha   90.00
_cell.angle_beta   90.00
_cell.angle_gamma   90.00
#
_symmetry.space_group_name_H-M   'P 1'
#
loop_
_entity.id
_entity.type
_entity.pdbx_description
1 polymer ?
#
loop_
_entity_poly.entity_id
_entity_poly.type
_entity_poly.pdbx_seq_one_letter_code
_entity_poly.pdbx_strand_id
1 'polypeptide(L)' 'MATETSETMISPETGEILTRGVRPFTVTYKGESMVVDLPGYYPASASDGDGVHVGEDMAAVDAALRILKEKIDG' A
#
# COMPACT_ATOMS: atom_id res chain seq x y z
N MET A 1 -21.43 10.84 -23.01
CA MET A 1 -20.38 9.90 -23.46
C MET A 1 -19.48 9.63 -22.27
N ALA A 2 -19.15 8.35 -22.05
CA ALA A 2 -18.26 7.76 -21.04
C ALA A 2 -18.55 8.04 -19.56
N THR A 3 -19.30 7.13 -18.93
CA THR A 3 -19.18 6.80 -17.51
C THR A 3 -17.91 5.98 -17.33
N GLU A 4 -16.78 6.64 -17.07
CA GLU A 4 -15.54 5.94 -16.76
C GLU A 4 -15.36 5.96 -15.24
N THR A 5 -15.65 4.82 -14.63
CA THR A 5 -15.28 4.48 -13.25
C THR A 5 -13.75 4.38 -13.20
N SER A 6 -13.05 5.49 -13.42
CA SER A 6 -11.60 5.50 -13.30
C SER A 6 -11.30 5.40 -11.81
N GLU A 7 -10.84 4.23 -11.37
CA GLU A 7 -10.22 3.96 -10.07
C GLU A 7 -8.88 4.69 -9.96
N THR A 8 -8.90 5.97 -10.33
CA THR A 8 -7.75 6.85 -10.37
C THR A 8 -8.07 8.08 -9.54
N MET A 9 -7.22 8.37 -8.57
CA MET A 9 -7.35 9.53 -7.70
C MET A 9 -6.18 10.49 -7.96
N ILE A 10 -6.39 11.78 -7.72
CA ILE A 10 -5.29 12.75 -7.75
C ILE A 10 -4.67 12.79 -6.36
N SER A 11 -3.35 12.61 -6.28
CA SER A 11 -2.61 12.76 -5.03
C SER A 11 -2.80 14.18 -4.50
N PRO A 12 -3.29 14.39 -3.27
CA PRO A 12 -3.41 15.72 -2.70
C PRO A 12 -2.05 16.37 -2.42
N GLU A 13 -0.98 15.58 -2.32
CA GLU A 13 0.36 16.07 -2.01
C GLU A 13 1.17 16.42 -3.26
N THR A 14 1.10 15.60 -4.31
CA THR A 14 1.90 15.79 -5.54
C THR A 14 1.08 16.23 -6.75
N GLY A 15 -0.24 16.10 -6.72
CA GLY A 15 -1.11 16.36 -7.87
C GLY A 15 -1.03 15.30 -8.97
N GLU A 16 -0.36 14.17 -8.72
CA GLU A 16 -0.21 13.09 -9.70
C GLU A 16 -1.44 12.19 -9.76
N ILE A 17 -1.67 11.58 -10.93
CA ILE A 17 -2.72 10.58 -11.12
C ILE A 17 -2.22 9.27 -10.51
N LEU A 18 -2.83 8.91 -9.40
CA LEU A 18 -2.66 7.63 -8.74
C LEU A 18 -3.67 6.64 -9.33
N THR A 19 -3.22 5.45 -9.67
CA THR A 19 -4.05 4.34 -10.15
C THR A 19 -4.08 3.24 -9.10
N ARG A 20 -5.23 2.58 -8.94
CA ARG A 20 -5.33 1.40 -8.09
C ARG A 20 -4.35 0.33 -8.56
N GLY A 21 -3.48 -0.10 -7.66
CA GLY A 21 -2.45 -1.11 -7.91
C GLY A 21 -2.09 -1.85 -6.64
N VAL A 22 -1.20 -2.83 -6.77
CA VAL A 22 -0.66 -3.59 -5.66
C VAL A 22 0.85 -3.52 -5.76
N ARG A 23 1.53 -3.13 -4.68
CA ARG A 23 2.99 -3.09 -4.64
C ARG A 23 3.51 -3.90 -3.46
N PRO A 24 4.64 -4.62 -3.64
CA PRO A 24 5.30 -5.30 -2.53
C PRO A 24 5.79 -4.26 -1.53
N PHE A 25 5.31 -4.35 -0.30
CA PHE A 25 5.66 -3.49 0.81
C PHE A 25 6.42 -4.30 1.88
N THR A 26 7.59 -3.81 2.27
CA THR A 26 8.41 -4.47 3.29
C THR A 26 7.99 -3.98 4.67
N VAL A 27 7.23 -4.80 5.37
CA VAL A 27 6.86 -4.58 6.77
C VAL A 27 8.00 -5.04 7.65
N THR A 28 8.55 -4.16 8.47
CA THR A 28 9.64 -4.51 9.41
C THR A 28 9.14 -4.38 10.85
N TYR A 29 9.33 -5.45 11.64
CA TYR A 29 8.95 -5.52 13.04
C TYR A 29 10.08 -6.12 13.88
N LYS A 30 10.56 -5.37 14.89
CA LYS A 30 11.62 -5.79 15.84
C LYS A 30 12.85 -6.48 15.18
N GLY A 31 13.23 -6.06 13.98
CA GLY A 31 14.39 -6.60 13.25
C GLY A 31 14.08 -7.75 12.28
N GLU A 32 12.84 -8.25 12.25
CA GLU A 32 12.37 -9.14 11.19
C GLU A 32 11.60 -8.34 10.15
N SER A 33 11.77 -8.68 8.88
CA SER A 33 11.07 -8.04 7.77
C SER A 33 10.28 -9.06 6.96
N MET A 34 9.11 -8.65 6.49
CA MET A 34 8.21 -9.44 5.66
C MET A 34 7.73 -8.58 4.50
N VAL A 35 7.79 -9.13 3.30
CA VAL A 35 7.23 -8.49 2.12
C VAL A 35 5.79 -8.93 1.98
N VAL A 36 4.87 -7.97 1.89
CA VAL A 36 3.45 -8.23 1.61
C VAL A 36 2.96 -7.40 0.45
N ASP A 37 2.07 -7.96 -0.33
CA ASP A 37 1.39 -7.27 -1.41
C ASP A 37 0.41 -6.26 -0.81
N LEU A 38 0.79 -4.98 -0.84
CA LEU A 38 -0.02 -3.88 -0.33
C LEU A 38 -0.84 -3.29 -1.47
N PRO A 39 -2.16 -3.48 -1.48
CA PRO A 39 -3.03 -2.73 -2.38
C PRO A 39 -3.00 -1.24 -2.02
N GLY A 40 -3.22 -0.38 -3.00
CA GLY A 40 -3.22 1.07 -2.78
C GLY A 40 -3.32 1.85 -4.08
N TYR A 41 -3.36 3.17 -3.95
CA TYR A 41 -3.32 4.07 -5.09
C TYR A 41 -1.89 4.56 -5.29
N TYR A 42 -1.27 4.10 -6.37
CA TYR A 42 0.12 4.41 -6.68
C TYR A 42 0.20 5.22 -7.96
N PRO A 43 1.13 6.19 -8.04
CA PRO A 43 1.33 6.91 -9.27
C PRO A 43 1.92 5.99 -10.33
N ALA A 44 1.59 6.26 -11.61
CA ALA A 44 2.18 5.56 -12.74
C ALA A 44 3.66 5.93 -12.93
N SER A 45 4.07 7.10 -12.47
CA SER A 45 5.48 7.43 -12.28
C SER A 45 6.02 6.45 -11.24
N ALA A 46 6.90 5.54 -11.67
CA ALA A 46 7.49 4.48 -10.85
C ALA A 46 8.41 5.00 -9.71
N SER A 47 8.30 6.28 -9.35
CA SER A 47 8.97 6.83 -8.19
C SER A 47 8.42 6.18 -6.93
N ASP A 48 9.31 6.01 -5.95
CA ASP A 48 9.04 5.74 -4.53
C ASP A 48 8.16 6.81 -3.86
N GLY A 49 7.14 7.30 -4.55
CA GLY A 49 6.18 8.27 -4.06
C GLY A 49 5.22 7.64 -3.07
N ASP A 50 4.83 8.43 -2.08
CA ASP A 50 3.83 8.07 -1.07
C ASP A 50 2.54 7.61 -1.76
N GLY A 51 2.28 6.31 -1.70
CA GLY A 51 1.05 5.73 -2.20
C GLY A 51 -0.08 6.05 -1.23
N VAL A 52 -1.25 6.41 -1.74
CA VAL A 52 -2.39 6.60 -0.85
C VAL A 52 -2.97 5.22 -0.53
N HIS A 53 -2.87 4.84 0.74
CA HIS A 53 -3.45 3.62 1.28
C HIS A 53 -4.75 3.93 2.00
N VAL A 54 -5.84 3.24 1.65
CA VAL A 54 -7.06 3.31 2.45
C VAL A 54 -6.98 2.32 3.62
N GLY A 55 -7.76 2.54 4.68
CA GLY A 55 -7.68 1.71 5.89
C GLY A 55 -7.86 0.20 5.66
N GLU A 56 -8.56 -0.19 4.59
CA GLU A 56 -8.71 -1.60 4.18
C GLU A 56 -7.41 -2.18 3.61
N ASP A 57 -6.60 -1.37 2.92
CA ASP A 57 -5.29 -1.79 2.42
C ASP A 57 -4.30 -2.07 3.57
N MET A 58 -4.42 -1.30 4.66
CA MET A 58 -3.62 -1.49 5.87
C MET A 58 -3.89 -2.83 6.56
N ALA A 59 -4.96 -3.55 6.21
CA ALA A 59 -5.22 -4.90 6.74
C ALA A 59 -4.12 -5.90 6.34
N ALA A 60 -3.52 -5.76 5.15
CA ALA A 60 -2.41 -6.61 4.72
C ALA A 60 -1.16 -6.38 5.57
N VAL A 61 -0.86 -5.11 5.89
CA VAL A 61 0.24 -4.72 6.79
C VAL A 61 -0.04 -5.17 8.22
N ASP A 62 -1.25 -4.99 8.72
CA ASP A 62 -1.64 -5.40 10.08
C ASP A 62 -1.54 -6.93 10.26
N ALA A 63 -2.00 -7.70 9.27
CA ALA A 63 -1.83 -9.15 9.25
C ALA A 63 -0.35 -9.56 9.25
N ALA A 64 0.48 -8.89 8.44
CA ALA A 64 1.92 -9.13 8.41
C ALA A 64 2.58 -8.82 9.78
N LEU A 65 2.25 -7.65 10.35
CA LEU A 65 2.73 -7.24 11.67
C LEU A 65 2.31 -8.23 12.75
N ARG A 66 1.06 -8.73 12.68
CA ARG A 66 0.56 -9.73 13.61
C ARG A 66 1.36 -11.04 13.50
N ILE A 67 1.61 -11.55 12.30
CA ILE A 67 2.42 -12.75 12.09
C ILE A 67 3.84 -12.54 12.63
N LEU A 68 4.48 -11.43 12.27
CA LEU A 68 5.81 -11.08 12.76
C LEU A 68 5.84 -10.97 14.28
N LYS A 69 4.81 -10.37 14.89
CA LYS A 69 4.69 -10.25 16.34
C LYS A 69 4.50 -11.60 17.01
N GLU A 70 3.60 -12.44 16.51
CA GLU A 70 3.40 -13.80 17.03
C GLU A 70 4.68 -14.64 16.91
N LYS A 71 5.47 -14.45 15.86
CA LYS A 71 6.74 -15.16 15.67
C LYS A 71 7.88 -14.66 16.56
N ILE A 72 7.91 -13.35 16.88
CA ILE A 72 8.99 -12.74 17.68
C ILE A 72 8.66 -12.75 19.18
N ASP A 73 7.40 -12.59 19.55
CA ASP A 73 6.93 -12.40 20.94
C ASP A 73 6.18 -13.64 21.49
N GLY A 74 5.78 -14.57 20.61
CA GLY A 74 5.06 -15.79 20.95
C GLY A 74 5.93 -16.99 21.29
#